data_AF-A0A533U7Q7-F1
#
_entry.id   AF-A0A533U7Q7-F1
#
_cell.length_a   1.000
_cell.length_b   1.000
_cell.length_c   1.000
_cell.angle_alpha   90.00
_cell.angle_beta   90.00
_cell.angle_gamma   90.00
#
_symmetry.space_group_name_H-M   'P 1'
#
loop_
_entity.id
_entity.type
_entity.pdbx_description
1 polymer ?
#
loop_
_entity_poly.entity_id
_entity_poly.type
_entity_poly.pdbx_seq_one_letter_code
_entity_poly.pdbx_strand_id
1 'polypeptide(L)'
;MRLNQKENYIPVSLAVLSILVGSLLFLGIQRFESEHELHAQSLSQIQRHDKVVILNFDDGRKTQFTQAKPILDKYGFKATFNVVCDYLDNKKGYMNWKEVKQLYKEGHDIASHSMSHAHLEKLSNKGVSFEVAQSKKCLEDHGINVTTFAYPFNEGSSDKNVINIVAKYYDFARTASSPITFLNCDGWKDQSNQKDCTTFTKKGDPTFANRYSIRGWSHDASRQAYSYSDSQLLNTFIKIVNSQTKYNKDGIINAIPIVIYHRAGDSNVVDYNTDLHLFEKEMKYLHDNNFRVLTMKDLRFNETNKDLYIKEFTTPKITMVKAIPNATIKATETTMVKAIPNATIKATETTMVKAIPNSTAAEVLIGTPKNFTSIASKQSSGSPLHNNATSIEMANKLIDTAVAASQNAHETLTNIPKNFTSIASKQSSGSPLHNNATSIEMANKLIDAASIASLNARESRADSG
;
A
#
# COMPACT_ATOMS: atom_id res chain seq x y z
N MET A 1 -4.35 85.34 15.80
CA MET A 1 -4.13 84.02 16.43
C MET A 1 -3.43 83.12 15.43
N ARG A 2 -2.14 82.79 15.66
CA ARG A 2 -1.37 81.86 14.81
C ARG A 2 -1.67 80.42 15.25
N LEU A 3 -2.04 79.56 14.31
CA LEU A 3 -2.17 78.12 14.52
C LEU A 3 -0.81 77.43 14.31
N ASN A 4 -0.45 76.57 15.27
CA ASN A 4 0.69 75.66 15.22
C ASN A 4 0.47 74.56 14.15
N GLN A 5 1.43 74.35 13.26
CA GLN A 5 1.61 73.07 12.58
C GLN A 5 2.88 72.40 13.15
N LYS A 6 2.71 71.23 13.76
CA LYS A 6 3.80 70.31 14.08
C LYS A 6 3.92 69.32 12.91
N GLU A 7 5.06 69.33 12.24
CA GLU A 7 5.42 68.31 11.25
C GLU A 7 5.90 67.03 11.96
N ASN A 8 5.25 65.90 11.67
CA ASN A 8 5.66 64.57 12.15
C ASN A 8 6.69 63.97 11.19
N TYR A 9 7.97 64.10 11.51
CA TYR A 9 9.04 63.34 10.86
C TYR A 9 9.14 61.95 11.50
N ILE A 10 8.87 60.90 10.73
CA ILE A 10 9.20 59.52 11.12
C ILE A 10 10.70 59.31 10.80
N PRO A 11 11.54 58.92 11.77
CA PRO A 11 12.97 58.71 11.53
C PRO A 11 13.18 57.61 10.49
N VAL A 12 14.04 57.86 9.50
CA VAL A 12 14.38 56.91 8.41
C VAL A 12 14.81 55.53 8.95
N SER A 13 15.33 55.44 10.18
CA SER A 13 15.69 54.18 10.83
C SER A 13 14.51 53.25 11.14
N LEU A 14 13.32 53.80 11.41
CA LEU A 14 12.12 53.01 11.70
C LEU A 14 11.56 52.36 10.43
N ALA A 15 11.56 53.10 9.32
CA ALA A 15 11.09 52.57 8.03
C ALA A 15 11.94 51.40 7.52
N VAL A 16 13.27 51.50 7.67
CA VAL A 16 14.19 50.43 7.26
C VAL A 16 14.02 49.18 8.14
N LEU A 17 13.79 49.35 9.43
CA LEU A 17 13.55 48.23 10.35
C LEU A 17 12.22 47.51 10.04
N SER A 18 11.16 48.27 9.72
CA SER A 18 9.87 47.69 9.32
C SER A 18 9.97 46.85 8.05
N ILE A 19 10.76 47.29 7.05
CA ILE A 19 10.96 46.54 5.80
C ILE A 19 11.74 45.26 6.07
N LEU A 20 12.81 45.31 6.87
CA LEU A 20 13.62 44.13 7.24
C LEU A 20 12.80 43.07 8.01
N VAL A 21 11.98 43.50 8.96
CA VAL A 21 11.08 42.60 9.71
C VAL A 21 10.01 42.02 8.79
N GLY A 22 9.44 42.82 7.88
CA GLY A 22 8.49 42.36 6.88
C GLY A 22 9.07 41.32 5.93
N SER A 23 10.30 41.52 5.45
CA SER A 23 10.99 40.56 4.57
C SER A 23 11.33 39.25 5.29
N LEU A 24 11.75 39.30 6.56
CA LEU A 24 12.01 38.11 7.37
C LEU A 24 10.74 37.31 7.68
N LEU A 25 9.63 38.00 7.95
CA LEU A 25 8.31 37.37 8.14
C LEU A 25 7.82 36.74 6.83
N PHE A 26 7.98 37.41 5.69
CA PHE A 26 7.57 36.88 4.39
C PHE A 26 8.39 35.64 3.99
N LEU A 27 9.70 35.65 4.20
CA LEU A 27 10.56 34.48 4.00
C LEU A 27 10.23 33.34 4.97
N GLY A 28 9.87 33.66 6.21
CA GLY A 28 9.40 32.69 7.20
C GLY A 28 8.09 32.01 6.79
N ILE A 29 7.12 32.78 6.29
CA ILE A 29 5.83 32.27 5.79
C ILE A 29 6.02 31.42 4.55
N GLN A 30 6.81 31.86 3.57
CA GLN A 30 7.11 31.06 2.37
C GLN A 30 7.78 29.72 2.71
N ARG A 31 8.71 29.73 3.68
CA ARG A 31 9.37 28.50 4.14
C ARG A 31 8.43 27.58 4.91
N PHE A 32 7.51 28.15 5.69
CA PHE A 32 6.49 27.40 6.41
C PHE A 32 5.47 26.75 5.46
N GLU A 33 5.00 27.50 4.45
CA GLU A 33 4.11 26.97 3.40
C GLU A 33 4.81 25.87 2.58
N SER A 34 6.08 26.06 2.18
CA SER A 34 6.80 25.04 1.41
C SER A 34 7.06 23.76 2.23
N GLU A 35 7.39 23.88 3.52
CA GLU A 35 7.56 22.71 4.40
C GLU A 35 6.25 21.96 4.62
N HIS A 36 5.12 22.67 4.74
CA HIS A 36 3.79 22.06 4.85
C HIS A 36 3.34 21.37 3.57
N GLU A 37 3.63 21.95 2.40
CA GLU A 37 3.32 21.36 1.09
C GLU A 37 4.18 20.11 0.82
N LEU A 38 5.46 20.13 1.21
CA LEU A 38 6.34 18.95 1.19
C LEU A 38 5.85 17.84 2.12
N HIS A 39 5.37 18.18 3.32
CA HIS A 39 4.83 17.21 4.28
C HIS A 39 3.48 16.66 3.84
N ALA A 40 2.60 17.47 3.27
CA ALA A 40 1.31 17.04 2.73
C ALA A 40 1.48 16.14 1.49
N GLN A 41 2.47 16.42 0.63
CA GLN A 41 2.85 15.51 -0.46
C GLN A 41 3.46 14.19 0.07
N SER A 42 4.22 14.21 1.16
CA SER A 42 4.75 12.97 1.77
C SER A 42 3.66 12.06 2.33
N LEU A 43 2.54 12.63 2.78
CA LEU A 43 1.38 11.88 3.29
C LEU A 43 0.44 11.37 2.19
N SER A 44 0.41 12.03 1.02
CA SER A 44 -0.32 11.54 -0.17
C SER A 44 0.45 10.50 -0.99
N GLN A 45 1.76 10.37 -0.74
CA GLN A 45 2.69 9.44 -1.40
C GLN A 45 2.96 8.16 -0.60
N ILE A 46 2.14 7.81 0.41
CA ILE A 46 1.99 6.39 0.75
C ILE A 46 1.34 5.76 -0.48
N GLN A 47 2.16 5.23 -1.39
CA GLN A 47 1.72 4.66 -2.65
C GLN A 47 0.69 3.57 -2.35
N ARG A 48 -0.59 3.92 -2.48
CA ARG A 48 -1.72 3.01 -2.28
C ARG A 48 -1.72 2.05 -3.46
N HIS A 49 -1.08 0.91 -3.28
CA HIS A 49 -0.99 -0.11 -4.33
C HIS A 49 -2.32 -0.88 -4.40
N ASP A 50 -3.24 -0.43 -5.24
CA ASP A 50 -4.50 -1.17 -5.51
C ASP A 50 -4.31 -2.35 -6.48
N LYS A 51 -3.11 -2.45 -7.07
CA LYS A 51 -2.73 -3.49 -8.04
C LYS A 51 -1.67 -4.40 -7.44
N VAL A 52 -2.09 -5.61 -7.10
CA VAL A 52 -1.24 -6.67 -6.55
C VAL A 52 -1.34 -7.94 -7.38
N VAL A 53 -0.31 -8.76 -7.45
CA VAL A 53 -0.37 -10.06 -8.12
C VAL A 53 0.56 -11.03 -7.41
N ILE A 54 0.16 -12.29 -7.31
CA ILE A 54 1.06 -13.36 -6.84
C ILE A 54 1.47 -14.19 -8.05
N LEU A 55 2.78 -14.39 -8.22
CA LEU A 55 3.33 -15.25 -9.27
C LEU A 55 3.75 -16.59 -8.65
N ASN A 56 3.31 -17.68 -9.27
CA ASN A 56 3.60 -19.04 -8.85
C ASN A 56 4.23 -19.83 -9.99
N PHE A 57 5.20 -20.66 -9.64
CA PHE A 57 5.84 -21.62 -10.53
C PHE A 57 5.69 -23.01 -9.95
N ASP A 58 5.17 -23.95 -10.74
CA ASP A 58 4.89 -25.32 -10.28
C ASP A 58 5.95 -26.29 -10.78
N ASP A 59 6.00 -27.51 -10.25
CA ASP A 59 6.94 -28.58 -10.56
C ASP A 59 8.41 -28.40 -10.09
N GLY A 60 8.93 -27.17 -10.05
CA GLY A 60 10.35 -26.90 -9.79
C GLY A 60 11.25 -27.14 -11.00
N ARG A 61 10.84 -26.71 -12.20
CA ARG A 61 11.61 -26.88 -13.44
C ARG A 61 12.92 -26.10 -13.40
N LYS A 62 13.96 -26.67 -14.03
CA LYS A 62 15.29 -26.06 -14.11
C LYS A 62 15.26 -24.67 -14.75
N THR A 63 14.47 -24.51 -15.81
CA THR A 63 14.34 -23.27 -16.58
C THR A 63 13.70 -22.12 -15.81
N GLN A 64 12.91 -22.43 -14.78
CA GLN A 64 12.40 -21.41 -13.86
C GLN A 64 13.55 -20.70 -13.13
N PHE A 65 14.59 -21.45 -12.74
CA PHE A 65 15.80 -20.89 -12.15
C PHE A 65 16.73 -20.25 -13.18
N THR A 66 16.98 -20.92 -14.30
CA THR A 66 18.02 -20.48 -15.25
C THR A 66 17.53 -19.41 -16.23
N GLN A 67 16.22 -19.28 -16.46
CA GLN A 67 15.64 -18.38 -17.47
C GLN A 67 14.60 -17.41 -16.87
N ALA A 68 13.59 -17.91 -16.15
CA ALA A 68 12.53 -17.05 -15.63
C ALA A 68 13.01 -16.14 -14.48
N LYS A 69 13.78 -16.67 -13.54
CA LYS A 69 14.33 -15.91 -12.41
C LYS A 69 15.16 -14.68 -12.84
N PRO A 70 16.10 -14.75 -13.81
CA PRO A 70 16.78 -13.56 -14.33
C PRO A 70 15.83 -12.44 -14.80
N ILE A 71 14.70 -12.80 -15.41
CA ILE A 71 13.69 -11.83 -15.84
C ILE A 71 12.94 -11.26 -14.64
N LEU A 72 12.58 -12.08 -13.65
CA LEU A 72 12.00 -11.60 -12.39
C LEU A 72 12.94 -10.61 -11.69
N ASP A 73 14.23 -10.95 -11.58
CA ASP A 73 15.24 -10.10 -10.95
C ASP A 73 15.42 -8.76 -11.68
N LYS A 74 15.37 -8.76 -13.03
CA LYS A 74 15.40 -7.54 -13.85
C LYS A 74 14.30 -6.54 -13.46
N TYR A 75 13.14 -7.02 -13.01
CA TYR A 75 12.01 -6.19 -12.58
C TYR A 75 11.87 -6.10 -11.05
N GLY A 76 12.81 -6.67 -10.29
CA GLY A 76 12.78 -6.67 -8.82
C GLY A 76 11.67 -7.54 -8.21
N PHE A 77 11.14 -8.50 -8.96
CA PHE A 77 10.01 -9.33 -8.54
C PHE A 77 10.46 -10.58 -7.77
N LYS A 78 9.67 -10.93 -6.76
CA LYS A 78 9.77 -12.21 -6.05
C LYS A 78 8.52 -13.03 -6.31
N ALA A 79 8.69 -14.35 -6.33
CA ALA A 79 7.67 -15.30 -6.73
C ALA A 79 7.70 -16.51 -5.79
N THR A 80 6.66 -17.35 -5.87
CA THR A 80 6.59 -18.62 -5.14
C THR A 80 6.92 -19.78 -6.06
N PHE A 81 7.88 -20.62 -5.69
CA PHE A 81 8.23 -21.83 -6.41
C PHE A 81 7.74 -23.05 -5.64
N ASN A 82 6.77 -23.75 -6.21
CA ASN A 82 6.14 -24.92 -5.63
C ASN A 82 6.84 -26.16 -6.17
N VAL A 83 7.69 -26.75 -5.34
CA VAL A 83 8.62 -27.80 -5.77
C VAL A 83 8.12 -29.18 -5.33
N VAL A 84 8.34 -30.16 -6.19
CA VAL A 84 8.12 -31.58 -5.87
C VAL A 84 9.40 -32.11 -5.26
N CYS A 85 9.36 -32.52 -3.99
CA CYS A 85 10.60 -32.75 -3.25
C CYS A 85 11.46 -33.88 -3.86
N ASP A 86 10.83 -34.99 -4.28
CA ASP A 86 11.53 -36.12 -4.89
C ASP A 86 12.16 -35.81 -6.24
N TYR A 87 11.78 -34.71 -6.91
CA TYR A 87 12.39 -34.33 -8.18
C TYR A 87 13.71 -33.58 -8.01
N LEU A 88 13.90 -32.93 -6.87
CA LEU A 88 15.11 -32.15 -6.59
C LEU A 88 16.31 -33.09 -6.48
N ASP A 89 17.40 -32.77 -7.19
CA ASP A 89 18.60 -33.60 -7.38
C ASP A 89 18.40 -34.92 -8.15
N ASN A 90 17.20 -35.48 -8.17
CA ASN A 90 16.94 -36.83 -8.69
C ASN A 90 16.37 -36.87 -10.11
N LYS A 91 15.76 -35.78 -10.61
CA LYS A 91 15.07 -35.77 -11.91
C LYS A 91 15.68 -34.76 -12.88
N LYS A 92 16.15 -35.24 -14.04
CA LYS A 92 16.70 -34.37 -15.10
C LYS A 92 15.65 -33.36 -15.58
N GLY A 93 16.07 -32.11 -15.76
CA GLY A 93 15.20 -31.00 -16.18
C GLY A 93 14.51 -30.28 -15.02
N TYR A 94 14.78 -30.67 -13.78
CA TYR A 94 14.28 -30.03 -12.57
C TYR A 94 15.45 -29.39 -11.82
N MET A 95 15.13 -28.45 -10.91
CA MET A 95 16.12 -27.81 -10.07
C MET A 95 16.82 -28.81 -9.14
N ASN A 96 18.01 -28.45 -8.70
CA ASN A 96 18.70 -29.12 -7.60
C ASN A 96 18.53 -28.33 -6.29
N TRP A 97 18.92 -28.91 -5.16
CA TRP A 97 18.80 -28.25 -3.85
C TRP A 97 19.64 -26.98 -3.73
N LYS A 98 20.76 -26.89 -4.44
CA LYS A 98 21.59 -25.66 -4.45
C LYS A 98 20.80 -24.49 -5.02
N GLU A 99 20.06 -24.72 -6.11
CA GLU A 99 19.25 -23.71 -6.79
C GLU A 99 18.02 -23.31 -5.98
N VAL A 100 17.32 -24.28 -5.40
CA VAL A 100 16.16 -24.01 -4.52
C VAL A 100 16.59 -23.20 -3.29
N LYS A 101 17.71 -23.56 -2.65
CA LYS A 101 18.26 -22.78 -1.52
C LYS A 101 18.71 -21.39 -1.94
N GLN A 102 19.19 -21.22 -3.16
CA GLN A 102 19.55 -19.91 -3.69
C GLN A 102 18.31 -19.03 -3.89
N LEU A 103 17.25 -19.55 -4.51
CA LEU A 103 15.96 -18.84 -4.62
C LEU A 103 15.45 -18.38 -3.25
N TYR A 104 15.47 -19.28 -2.26
CA TYR A 104 15.02 -19.00 -0.90
C TYR A 104 15.85 -17.88 -0.24
N LYS A 105 17.18 -17.95 -0.32
CA LYS A 105 18.09 -16.93 0.22
C LYS A 105 17.92 -15.56 -0.45
N GLU A 106 17.55 -15.54 -1.72
CA GLU A 106 17.31 -14.32 -2.49
C GLU A 106 15.88 -13.78 -2.33
N GLY A 107 15.11 -14.31 -1.38
CA GLY A 107 13.82 -13.78 -0.96
C GLY A 107 12.62 -14.34 -1.69
N HIS A 108 12.80 -15.24 -2.65
CA HIS A 108 11.67 -15.97 -3.23
C HIS A 108 11.04 -16.89 -2.18
N ASP A 109 9.77 -17.21 -2.36
CA ASP A 109 9.07 -18.16 -1.52
C ASP A 109 9.20 -19.58 -2.10
N ILE A 110 9.41 -20.56 -1.23
CA ILE A 110 9.47 -21.97 -1.63
C ILE A 110 8.30 -22.68 -0.95
N ALA A 111 7.44 -23.27 -1.78
CA ALA A 111 6.23 -23.97 -1.39
C ALA A 111 6.30 -25.45 -1.79
N SER A 112 5.43 -26.26 -1.19
CA SER A 112 5.37 -27.70 -1.46
C SER A 112 4.41 -28.01 -2.60
N HIS A 113 4.81 -28.89 -3.51
CA HIS A 113 3.95 -29.48 -4.53
C HIS A 113 3.87 -31.02 -4.40
N SER A 114 3.72 -31.47 -3.15
CA SER A 114 3.75 -32.89 -2.73
C SER A 114 5.13 -33.53 -2.81
N MET A 115 5.23 -34.77 -2.31
CA MET A 115 6.49 -35.50 -2.26
C MET A 115 6.91 -35.94 -3.66
N SER A 116 5.98 -36.58 -4.38
CA SER A 116 6.27 -37.25 -5.66
C SER A 116 5.39 -36.78 -6.83
N HIS A 117 4.56 -35.74 -6.62
CA HIS A 117 3.58 -35.22 -7.58
C HIS A 117 2.47 -36.25 -7.90
N ALA A 118 1.96 -36.94 -6.88
CA ALA A 118 0.93 -37.95 -7.03
C ALA A 118 -0.49 -37.37 -7.15
N HIS A 119 -1.36 -38.06 -7.88
CA HIS A 119 -2.80 -37.81 -7.92
C HIS A 119 -3.44 -38.13 -6.56
N LEU A 120 -3.66 -37.12 -5.72
CA LEU A 120 -4.05 -37.33 -4.31
C LEU A 120 -5.42 -38.02 -4.17
N GLU A 121 -6.35 -37.80 -5.11
CA GLU A 121 -7.67 -38.43 -5.11
C GLU A 121 -7.64 -39.93 -5.40
N LYS A 122 -6.52 -40.42 -5.95
CA LYS A 122 -6.31 -41.85 -6.25
C LYS A 122 -5.60 -42.59 -5.13
N LEU A 123 -5.24 -41.90 -4.04
CA LEU A 123 -4.49 -42.47 -2.93
C LEU A 123 -5.40 -42.79 -1.74
N SER A 124 -4.97 -43.75 -0.92
CA SER A 124 -5.52 -43.90 0.42
C SER A 124 -5.11 -42.73 1.32
N ASN A 125 -5.80 -42.52 2.45
CA ASN A 125 -5.41 -41.51 3.44
C ASN A 125 -3.96 -41.64 3.93
N LYS A 126 -3.41 -42.87 3.97
CA LYS A 126 -2.00 -43.10 4.30
C LYS A 126 -1.08 -42.58 3.19
N GLY A 127 -1.44 -42.81 1.93
CA GLY A 127 -0.71 -42.29 0.77
C GLY A 127 -0.74 -40.77 0.70
N VAL A 128 -1.92 -40.15 0.90
CA VAL A 128 -2.03 -38.69 0.99
C VAL A 128 -1.20 -38.14 2.15
N SER A 129 -1.24 -38.79 3.31
CA SER A 129 -0.41 -38.39 4.46
C SER A 129 1.08 -38.47 4.15
N PHE A 130 1.53 -39.50 3.43
CA PHE A 130 2.91 -39.59 2.97
C PHE A 130 3.27 -38.41 2.04
N GLU A 131 2.48 -38.17 0.99
CA GLU A 131 2.72 -37.09 0.03
C GLU A 131 2.81 -35.69 0.68
N VAL A 132 1.93 -35.42 1.64
CA VAL A 132 1.83 -34.11 2.30
C VAL A 132 2.88 -33.97 3.40
N ALA A 133 3.01 -34.96 4.29
CA ALA A 133 3.89 -34.87 5.46
C ALA A 133 5.37 -34.99 5.07
N GLN A 134 5.70 -35.91 4.15
CA GLN A 134 7.09 -36.11 3.75
C GLN A 134 7.63 -34.95 2.93
N SER A 135 6.80 -34.31 2.10
CA SER A 135 7.22 -33.09 1.41
C SER A 135 7.51 -31.94 2.37
N LYS A 136 6.69 -31.78 3.42
CA LYS A 136 6.91 -30.79 4.49
C LYS A 136 8.26 -31.05 5.16
N LYS A 137 8.45 -32.28 5.65
CA LYS A 137 9.69 -32.71 6.30
C LYS A 137 10.91 -32.53 5.38
N CYS A 138 10.81 -32.93 4.12
CA CYS A 138 11.89 -32.88 3.16
C CYS A 138 12.38 -31.43 2.93
N LEU A 139 11.46 -30.46 2.81
CA LEU A 139 11.82 -29.04 2.70
C LEU A 139 12.41 -28.47 3.99
N GLU A 140 11.85 -28.85 5.15
CA GLU A 140 12.36 -28.41 6.45
C GLU A 140 13.75 -28.96 6.78
N ASP A 141 14.02 -30.23 6.42
CA ASP A 141 15.35 -30.85 6.55
C ASP A 141 16.41 -30.11 5.70
N HIS A 142 15.97 -29.36 4.69
CA HIS A 142 16.83 -28.49 3.86
C HIS A 142 16.88 -27.04 4.33
N GLY A 143 16.30 -26.73 5.50
CA GLY A 143 16.32 -25.41 6.13
C GLY A 143 15.32 -24.43 5.54
N ILE A 144 14.28 -24.91 4.87
CA ILE A 144 13.24 -24.09 4.26
C ILE A 144 11.99 -24.14 5.14
N ASN A 145 11.60 -23.00 5.70
CA ASN A 145 10.31 -22.88 6.37
C ASN A 145 9.19 -22.77 5.34
N VAL A 146 8.56 -23.90 5.02
CA VAL A 146 7.47 -23.98 4.04
C VAL A 146 6.11 -23.86 4.72
N THR A 147 5.25 -22.95 4.26
CA THR A 147 3.90 -22.71 4.84
C THR A 147 2.76 -23.05 3.89
N THR A 148 3.05 -23.17 2.59
CA THR A 148 2.03 -23.31 1.55
C THR A 148 2.17 -24.64 0.81
N PHE A 149 1.03 -25.30 0.58
CA PHE A 149 0.90 -26.49 -0.25
C PHE A 149 0.19 -26.18 -1.56
N ALA A 150 0.52 -26.91 -2.61
CA ALA A 150 -0.17 -26.85 -3.88
C ALA A 150 -0.59 -28.23 -4.32
N TYR A 151 -1.88 -28.38 -4.62
CA TYR A 151 -2.45 -29.66 -5.03
C TYR A 151 -1.97 -30.05 -6.43
N PRO A 152 -1.20 -31.15 -6.59
CA PRO A 152 -0.88 -31.69 -7.90
C PRO A 152 -2.17 -31.95 -8.69
N PHE A 153 -2.15 -31.60 -9.98
CA PHE A 153 -3.29 -31.79 -10.89
C PHE A 153 -4.59 -31.08 -10.47
N ASN A 154 -4.54 -30.14 -9.51
CA ASN A 154 -5.72 -29.52 -8.93
C ASN A 154 -6.65 -30.52 -8.18
N GLU A 155 -6.12 -31.65 -7.72
CA GLU A 155 -6.90 -32.73 -7.10
C GLU A 155 -6.82 -32.72 -5.56
N GLY A 156 -7.95 -32.98 -4.90
CA GLY A 156 -8.04 -33.20 -3.45
C GLY A 156 -8.56 -32.02 -2.62
N SER A 157 -8.63 -30.81 -3.18
CA SER A 157 -9.14 -29.63 -2.45
C SER A 157 -10.65 -29.66 -2.17
N SER A 158 -11.38 -30.65 -2.69
CA SER A 158 -12.79 -30.92 -2.41
C SER A 158 -13.01 -32.13 -1.49
N ASP A 159 -11.95 -32.84 -1.08
CA ASP A 159 -12.03 -33.95 -0.14
C ASP A 159 -11.65 -33.48 1.27
N LYS A 160 -12.60 -33.58 2.21
CA LYS A 160 -12.39 -33.16 3.60
C LYS A 160 -11.22 -33.88 4.29
N ASN A 161 -10.96 -35.15 3.96
CA ASN A 161 -9.87 -35.91 4.56
C ASN A 161 -8.53 -35.41 4.05
N VAL A 162 -8.43 -35.13 2.75
CA VAL A 162 -7.22 -34.55 2.14
C VAL A 162 -6.96 -33.16 2.73
N ILE A 163 -7.97 -32.30 2.81
CA ILE A 163 -7.85 -30.96 3.44
C ILE A 163 -7.40 -31.09 4.89
N ASN A 164 -8.00 -31.98 5.68
CA ASN A 164 -7.61 -32.20 7.08
C ASN A 164 -6.18 -32.72 7.22
N ILE A 165 -5.66 -33.47 6.24
CA ILE A 165 -4.25 -33.89 6.22
C ILE A 165 -3.36 -32.69 5.91
N VAL A 166 -3.69 -31.90 4.88
CA VAL A 166 -2.93 -30.69 4.51
C VAL A 166 -2.88 -29.68 5.66
N ALA A 167 -4.01 -29.44 6.34
CA ALA A 167 -4.15 -28.54 7.47
C ALA A 167 -3.29 -28.90 8.70
N LYS A 168 -2.76 -30.12 8.79
CA LYS A 168 -1.83 -30.51 9.85
C LYS A 168 -0.41 -30.01 9.63
N TYR A 169 -0.05 -29.71 8.38
CA TYR A 169 1.34 -29.46 7.98
C TYR A 169 1.55 -28.09 7.31
N TYR A 170 0.50 -27.50 6.75
CA TYR A 170 0.60 -26.24 6.01
C TYR A 170 -0.49 -25.27 6.48
N ASP A 171 -0.15 -23.97 6.46
CA ASP A 171 -1.07 -22.89 6.83
C ASP A 171 -2.08 -22.62 5.70
N PHE A 172 -1.62 -22.82 4.46
CA PHE A 172 -2.37 -22.54 3.25
C PHE A 172 -2.23 -23.66 2.23
N ALA A 173 -3.24 -23.78 1.38
CA ALA A 173 -3.12 -24.56 0.16
C ALA A 173 -3.85 -23.92 -1.02
N ARG A 174 -3.27 -24.08 -2.22
CA ARG A 174 -3.79 -23.50 -3.45
C ARG A 174 -4.15 -24.55 -4.50
N THR A 175 -5.15 -24.16 -5.27
CA THR A 175 -5.74 -24.80 -6.43
C THR A 175 -5.44 -23.95 -7.67
N ALA A 176 -5.66 -24.51 -8.86
CA ALA A 176 -5.48 -23.86 -10.16
C ALA A 176 -6.80 -23.69 -10.93
N SER A 177 -7.84 -23.26 -10.22
CA SER A 177 -9.24 -23.39 -10.65
C SER A 177 -9.97 -22.08 -10.95
N SER A 178 -9.31 -20.91 -10.88
CA SER A 178 -10.00 -19.62 -11.08
C SER A 178 -9.08 -18.45 -11.43
N PRO A 179 -9.52 -17.45 -12.24
CA PRO A 179 -8.70 -16.30 -12.61
C PRO A 179 -8.22 -15.42 -11.44
N ILE A 180 -8.97 -15.34 -10.34
CA ILE A 180 -8.71 -14.38 -9.26
C ILE A 180 -9.09 -14.98 -7.90
N THR A 181 -8.31 -14.76 -6.84
CA THR A 181 -8.71 -15.09 -5.46
C THR A 181 -9.43 -13.90 -4.83
N PHE A 182 -10.58 -14.14 -4.20
CA PHE A 182 -11.23 -13.17 -3.30
C PHE A 182 -10.78 -13.41 -1.86
N LEU A 183 -10.31 -12.36 -1.20
CA LEU A 183 -9.74 -12.45 0.15
C LEU A 183 -10.79 -12.74 1.23
N ASN A 184 -12.04 -12.35 1.01
CA ASN A 184 -13.18 -12.74 1.86
C ASN A 184 -13.90 -14.01 1.36
N CYS A 185 -13.40 -14.64 0.29
CA CYS A 185 -13.98 -15.84 -0.31
C CYS A 185 -15.47 -15.73 -0.74
N ASP A 186 -15.96 -14.52 -1.02
CA ASP A 186 -17.37 -14.19 -1.26
C ASP A 186 -17.70 -13.68 -2.67
N GLY A 187 -16.70 -13.53 -3.56
CA GLY A 187 -16.86 -12.90 -4.88
C GLY A 187 -17.30 -13.83 -6.03
N TRP A 188 -17.76 -15.04 -5.73
CA TRP A 188 -18.04 -16.08 -6.73
C TRP A 188 -19.49 -16.10 -7.19
N LYS A 189 -19.73 -15.97 -8.51
CA LYS A 189 -21.09 -15.97 -9.07
C LYS A 189 -21.85 -17.27 -8.78
N ASP A 190 -21.19 -18.40 -9.00
CA ASP A 190 -21.80 -19.73 -8.84
C ASP A 190 -21.90 -20.17 -7.37
N GLN A 191 -21.31 -19.39 -6.45
CA GLN A 191 -21.24 -19.70 -5.02
C GLN A 191 -21.61 -18.47 -4.17
N SER A 192 -22.62 -17.73 -4.61
CA SER A 192 -23.03 -16.42 -4.05
C SER A 192 -23.44 -16.43 -2.56
N ASN A 193 -23.69 -17.62 -2.00
CA ASN A 193 -24.04 -17.81 -0.61
C ASN A 193 -22.83 -17.86 0.34
N GLN A 194 -21.63 -18.09 -0.18
CA GLN A 194 -20.42 -18.08 0.65
C GLN A 194 -20.06 -16.63 1.01
N LYS A 195 -19.79 -16.35 2.29
CA LYS A 195 -19.56 -14.99 2.83
C LYS A 195 -18.21 -14.80 3.52
N ASP A 196 -17.51 -15.90 3.77
CA ASP A 196 -16.22 -15.91 4.43
C ASP A 196 -15.39 -17.10 3.91
N CYS A 197 -14.16 -17.21 4.38
CA CYS A 197 -13.21 -18.28 4.06
C CYS A 197 -13.21 -19.43 5.08
N THR A 198 -14.32 -19.67 5.79
CA THR A 198 -14.45 -20.84 6.68
C THR A 198 -14.19 -22.12 5.88
N THR A 199 -13.36 -23.04 6.40
CA THR A 199 -12.97 -24.26 5.66
C THR A 199 -14.11 -25.24 5.44
N PHE A 200 -14.96 -25.46 6.44
CA PHE A 200 -16.05 -26.44 6.39
C PHE A 200 -17.38 -25.80 6.71
N THR A 201 -18.43 -26.19 5.98
CA THR A 201 -19.80 -25.84 6.32
C THR A 201 -20.21 -26.46 7.66
N LYS A 202 -21.36 -26.06 8.21
CA LYS A 202 -21.94 -26.68 9.41
C LYS A 202 -22.17 -28.19 9.28
N LYS A 203 -22.28 -28.70 8.05
CA LYS A 203 -22.44 -30.14 7.75
C LYS A 203 -21.11 -30.89 7.62
N GLY A 204 -19.98 -30.16 7.65
CA GLY A 204 -18.64 -30.73 7.53
C GLY A 204 -18.12 -30.84 6.09
N ASP A 205 -18.87 -30.34 5.10
CA ASP A 205 -18.43 -30.31 3.70
C ASP A 205 -17.46 -29.14 3.46
N PRO A 206 -16.39 -29.34 2.67
CA PRO A 206 -15.49 -28.24 2.31
C PRO A 206 -16.24 -27.10 1.62
N THR A 207 -15.93 -25.86 1.98
CA THR A 207 -16.43 -24.68 1.26
C THR A 207 -15.68 -24.51 -0.06
N PHE A 208 -16.27 -23.75 -0.99
CA PHE A 208 -15.71 -23.59 -2.32
C PHE A 208 -14.33 -22.92 -2.29
N ALA A 209 -14.17 -21.83 -1.54
CA ALA A 209 -12.87 -21.18 -1.36
C ALA A 209 -12.56 -21.03 0.12
N ASN A 210 -11.37 -21.40 0.55
CA ASN A 210 -10.91 -21.21 1.91
C ASN A 210 -9.38 -21.20 1.93
N ARG A 211 -8.77 -21.07 3.11
CA ARG A 211 -7.31 -21.06 3.24
C ARG A 211 -6.60 -22.30 2.68
N TYR A 212 -7.29 -23.43 2.55
CA TYR A 212 -6.78 -24.67 1.94
C TYR A 212 -7.34 -24.93 0.53
N SER A 213 -8.04 -23.96 -0.06
CA SER A 213 -8.50 -24.02 -1.45
C SER A 213 -8.41 -22.64 -2.12
N ILE A 214 -7.29 -21.94 -1.87
CA ILE A 214 -6.99 -20.65 -2.50
C ILE A 214 -6.95 -20.85 -4.01
N ARG A 215 -7.55 -19.96 -4.80
CA ARG A 215 -7.80 -20.22 -6.23
C ARG A 215 -6.92 -19.38 -7.13
N GLY A 216 -6.05 -20.03 -7.89
CA GLY A 216 -5.20 -19.39 -8.89
C GLY A 216 -5.54 -19.81 -10.31
N TRP A 217 -4.97 -19.07 -11.25
CA TRP A 217 -5.13 -19.26 -12.67
C TRP A 217 -3.94 -20.02 -13.23
N SER A 218 -4.17 -21.22 -13.75
CA SER A 218 -3.14 -21.89 -14.56
C SER A 218 -3.04 -21.23 -15.93
N HIS A 219 -2.00 -20.41 -16.07
CA HIS A 219 -1.67 -19.66 -17.27
C HIS A 219 -1.49 -20.62 -18.46
N ASP A 220 -0.60 -21.60 -18.30
CA ASP A 220 -0.25 -22.50 -19.38
C ASP A 220 -1.33 -23.55 -19.67
N ALA A 221 -2.09 -23.99 -18.65
CA ALA A 221 -3.25 -24.85 -18.91
C ALA A 221 -4.30 -24.13 -19.77
N SER A 222 -4.50 -22.83 -19.52
CA SER A 222 -5.43 -22.02 -20.32
C SER A 222 -4.94 -21.86 -21.75
N ARG A 223 -3.62 -21.71 -21.96
CA ARG A 223 -3.05 -21.77 -23.31
C ARG A 223 -3.45 -23.05 -24.03
N GLN A 224 -3.28 -24.20 -23.37
CA GLN A 224 -3.58 -25.50 -23.96
C GLN A 224 -5.09 -25.67 -24.20
N ALA A 225 -5.92 -25.32 -23.22
CA ALA A 225 -7.38 -25.49 -23.29
C ALA A 225 -8.03 -24.65 -24.40
N TYR A 226 -7.48 -23.47 -24.69
CA TYR A 226 -8.04 -22.52 -25.65
C TYR A 226 -7.18 -22.30 -26.89
N SER A 227 -6.08 -23.04 -27.03
CA SER A 227 -5.11 -22.92 -28.14
C SER A 227 -4.65 -21.47 -28.38
N TYR A 228 -4.37 -20.73 -27.31
CA TYR A 228 -3.98 -19.33 -27.44
C TYR A 228 -2.61 -19.17 -28.12
N SER A 229 -2.55 -18.25 -29.08
CA SER A 229 -1.29 -17.64 -29.52
C SER A 229 -0.68 -16.78 -28.41
N ASP A 230 0.61 -16.45 -28.50
CA ASP A 230 1.28 -15.61 -27.50
C ASP A 230 0.60 -14.24 -27.32
N SER A 231 0.12 -13.64 -28.41
CA SER A 231 -0.60 -12.37 -28.35
C SER A 231 -1.95 -12.49 -27.64
N GLN A 232 -2.70 -13.57 -27.89
CA GLN A 232 -3.96 -13.82 -27.19
C GLN A 232 -3.73 -14.12 -25.71
N LEU A 233 -2.69 -14.88 -25.39
CA LEU A 233 -2.35 -15.23 -24.02
C LEU A 233 -1.88 -14.00 -23.22
N LEU A 234 -1.05 -13.14 -23.80
CA LEU A 234 -0.68 -11.84 -23.23
C LEU A 234 -1.92 -10.97 -22.95
N ASN A 235 -2.85 -10.89 -23.91
CA ASN A 235 -4.10 -10.14 -23.73
C ASN A 235 -4.97 -10.75 -22.60
N THR A 236 -5.00 -12.06 -22.48
CA THR A 236 -5.71 -12.76 -21.40
C THR A 236 -5.04 -12.51 -20.04
N PHE A 237 -3.70 -12.58 -19.97
CA PHE A 237 -2.92 -12.22 -18.79
C PHE A 237 -3.27 -10.80 -18.33
N ILE A 238 -3.19 -9.81 -19.23
CA ILE A 238 -3.52 -8.40 -18.94
C ILE A 238 -4.95 -8.27 -18.40
N LYS A 239 -5.92 -8.95 -19.02
CA LYS A 239 -7.32 -8.93 -18.56
C LYS A 239 -7.47 -9.51 -17.16
N ILE A 240 -6.82 -10.63 -16.88
CA ILE A 240 -6.90 -11.32 -15.58
C ILE A 240 -6.24 -10.49 -14.49
N VAL A 241 -5.01 -10.00 -14.71
CA VAL A 241 -4.32 -9.23 -13.67
C VAL A 241 -5.04 -7.91 -13.36
N ASN A 242 -5.66 -7.26 -14.35
CA ASN A 242 -6.47 -6.06 -14.10
C ASN A 242 -7.88 -6.35 -13.60
N SER A 243 -8.36 -7.60 -13.60
CA SER A 243 -9.73 -7.90 -13.13
C SER A 243 -9.94 -7.53 -11.66
N GLN A 244 -8.86 -7.46 -10.88
CA GLN A 244 -8.85 -7.04 -9.48
C GLN A 244 -9.28 -5.59 -9.24
N THR A 245 -9.14 -4.70 -10.24
CA THR A 245 -9.35 -3.25 -10.04
C THR A 245 -10.82 -2.90 -9.79
N LYS A 246 -11.72 -3.86 -9.99
CA LYS A 246 -13.15 -3.74 -9.63
C LYS A 246 -13.40 -3.91 -8.13
N TYR A 247 -12.45 -4.54 -7.42
CA TYR A 247 -12.57 -4.96 -6.04
C TYR A 247 -11.59 -4.23 -5.13
N ASN A 248 -10.42 -3.87 -5.65
CA ASN A 248 -9.38 -3.17 -4.91
C ASN A 248 -9.52 -1.66 -5.08
N LYS A 249 -9.55 -0.93 -3.96
CA LYS A 249 -9.75 0.52 -3.97
C LYS A 249 -9.16 1.16 -2.72
N ASP A 250 -8.55 2.33 -2.87
CA ASP A 250 -8.10 3.18 -1.76
C ASP A 250 -7.13 2.48 -0.80
N GLY A 251 -6.27 1.61 -1.34
CA GLY A 251 -5.28 0.79 -0.62
C GLY A 251 -5.84 -0.49 -0.03
N ILE A 252 -7.15 -0.74 -0.16
CA ILE A 252 -7.81 -1.95 0.32
C ILE A 252 -7.76 -3.01 -0.78
N ILE A 253 -7.13 -4.15 -0.48
CA ILE A 253 -7.08 -5.30 -1.35
C ILE A 253 -8.18 -6.26 -0.94
N ASN A 254 -9.10 -6.56 -1.87
CA ASN A 254 -10.17 -7.54 -1.68
C ASN A 254 -10.03 -8.73 -2.64
N ALA A 255 -9.27 -8.58 -3.72
CA ALA A 255 -9.04 -9.63 -4.69
C ALA A 255 -7.62 -9.60 -5.25
N ILE A 256 -7.03 -10.78 -5.46
CA ILE A 256 -5.65 -10.94 -5.94
C ILE A 256 -5.64 -11.97 -7.07
N PRO A 257 -5.13 -11.63 -8.26
CA PRO A 257 -4.79 -12.60 -9.28
C PRO A 257 -3.58 -13.42 -8.82
N ILE A 258 -3.71 -14.75 -8.83
CA ILE A 258 -2.60 -15.67 -8.59
C ILE A 258 -2.32 -16.38 -9.91
N VAL A 259 -1.20 -16.06 -10.56
CA VAL A 259 -0.83 -16.59 -11.88
C VAL A 259 0.13 -17.75 -11.71
N ILE A 260 -0.19 -18.90 -12.31
CA ILE A 260 0.56 -20.14 -12.16
C ILE A 260 1.19 -20.54 -13.49
N TYR A 261 2.51 -20.60 -13.50
CA TYR A 261 3.33 -21.08 -14.61
C TYR A 261 3.90 -22.47 -14.29
N HIS A 262 3.99 -23.36 -15.27
CA HIS A 262 4.63 -24.67 -15.11
C HIS A 262 6.00 -24.69 -15.78
N ARG A 263 6.11 -24.19 -17.01
CA ARG A 263 7.37 -24.05 -17.74
C ARG A 263 7.49 -22.64 -18.31
N ALA A 264 8.71 -22.12 -18.28
CA ALA A 264 9.05 -20.82 -18.85
C ALA A 264 10.37 -20.95 -19.61
N GLY A 265 10.29 -20.94 -20.94
CA GLY A 265 11.46 -21.06 -21.82
C GLY A 265 11.98 -22.48 -22.03
N ASP A 266 11.16 -23.52 -21.82
CA ASP A 266 11.55 -24.89 -22.19
C ASP A 266 11.58 -25.03 -23.72
N SER A 267 12.75 -25.29 -24.30
CA SER A 267 12.85 -25.51 -25.75
C SER A 267 12.16 -26.82 -26.16
N ASN A 268 11.48 -26.81 -27.31
CA ASN A 268 10.85 -27.99 -27.93
C ASN A 268 9.72 -28.66 -27.11
N VAL A 269 9.13 -27.93 -26.16
CA VAL A 269 7.92 -28.37 -25.44
C VAL A 269 6.82 -27.33 -25.67
N VAL A 270 5.70 -27.76 -26.23
CA VAL A 270 4.55 -26.86 -26.48
C VAL A 270 3.60 -26.88 -25.29
N ASP A 271 3.42 -28.04 -24.66
CA ASP A 271 2.49 -28.22 -23.55
C ASP A 271 2.99 -27.57 -22.27
N TYR A 272 2.08 -26.84 -21.61
CA TYR A 272 2.34 -26.18 -20.32
C TYR A 272 3.59 -25.26 -20.32
N ASN A 273 3.86 -24.60 -21.46
CA ASN A 273 5.06 -23.79 -21.64
C ASN A 273 4.75 -22.37 -22.10
N THR A 274 5.28 -21.41 -21.35
CA THR A 274 5.32 -20.00 -21.72
C THR A 274 6.62 -19.70 -22.46
N ASP A 275 6.50 -19.10 -23.64
CA ASP A 275 7.66 -18.59 -24.38
C ASP A 275 8.37 -17.51 -23.56
N LEU A 276 9.71 -17.47 -23.61
CA LEU A 276 10.48 -16.59 -22.73
C LEU A 276 10.26 -15.10 -23.06
N HIS A 277 10.04 -14.76 -24.33
CA HIS A 277 9.75 -13.40 -24.75
C HIS A 277 8.33 -12.98 -24.35
N LEU A 278 7.37 -13.91 -24.39
CA LEU A 278 6.04 -13.69 -23.82
C LEU A 278 6.12 -13.44 -22.30
N PHE A 279 6.83 -14.31 -21.56
CA PHE A 279 7.01 -14.14 -20.12
C PHE A 279 7.63 -12.78 -19.77
N GLU A 280 8.66 -12.35 -20.51
CA GLU A 280 9.26 -11.03 -20.33
C GLU A 280 8.27 -9.88 -20.58
N LYS A 281 7.41 -9.98 -21.60
CA LYS A 281 6.35 -8.98 -21.86
C LYS A 281 5.35 -8.89 -20.72
N GLU A 282 4.99 -10.02 -20.12
CA GLU A 282 4.08 -10.06 -18.97
C GLU A 282 4.72 -9.39 -17.75
N MET A 283 5.98 -9.71 -17.43
CA MET A 283 6.69 -9.09 -16.31
C MET A 283 6.89 -7.59 -16.55
N LYS A 284 7.26 -7.20 -17.77
CA LYS A 284 7.36 -5.78 -18.16
C LYS A 284 6.02 -5.06 -17.98
N TYR A 285 4.91 -5.69 -18.37
CA TYR A 285 3.58 -5.12 -18.20
C TYR A 285 3.26 -4.86 -16.72
N LEU A 286 3.52 -5.84 -15.84
CA LEU A 286 3.32 -5.68 -14.40
C LEU A 286 4.15 -4.51 -13.85
N HIS A 287 5.43 -4.45 -14.24
CA HIS A 287 6.35 -3.41 -13.80
C HIS A 287 5.89 -2.01 -14.25
N ASP A 288 5.64 -1.83 -15.55
CA ASP A 288 5.28 -0.53 -16.13
C ASP A 288 3.91 -0.02 -15.67
N ASN A 289 3.07 -0.91 -15.13
CA ASN A 289 1.73 -0.58 -14.62
C ASN A 289 1.67 -0.58 -13.08
N ASN A 290 2.82 -0.48 -12.41
CA ASN A 290 2.96 -0.36 -10.95
C ASN A 290 2.26 -1.46 -10.14
N PHE A 291 2.25 -2.70 -10.66
CA PHE A 291 1.80 -3.84 -9.87
C PHE A 291 2.81 -4.15 -8.77
N ARG A 292 2.32 -4.39 -7.56
CA ARG A 292 3.11 -5.01 -6.50
C ARG A 292 3.06 -6.53 -6.67
N VAL A 293 4.22 -7.12 -6.90
CA VAL A 293 4.33 -8.58 -7.02
C VAL A 293 4.64 -9.18 -5.65
N LEU A 294 3.79 -10.10 -5.23
CA LEU A 294 3.79 -10.75 -3.92
C LEU A 294 4.05 -12.25 -4.05
N THR A 295 4.24 -12.88 -2.90
CA THR A 295 4.43 -14.33 -2.75
C THR A 295 3.35 -14.94 -1.85
N MET A 296 3.18 -16.26 -1.90
CA MET A 296 2.17 -16.94 -1.08
C MET A 296 2.44 -16.76 0.42
N LYS A 297 3.72 -16.72 0.86
CA LYS A 297 4.10 -16.40 2.25
C LYS A 297 3.70 -15.01 2.73
N ASP A 298 3.20 -14.12 1.87
CA ASP A 298 2.69 -12.80 2.28
C ASP A 298 1.22 -12.86 2.73
N LEU A 299 0.52 -13.96 2.41
CA LEU A 299 -0.85 -14.20 2.85
C LEU A 299 -0.89 -14.59 4.33
N ARG A 300 -1.95 -14.14 5.00
CA ARG A 300 -2.31 -14.50 6.36
C ARG A 300 -3.79 -14.82 6.43
N PHE A 301 -4.19 -15.47 7.51
CA PHE A 301 -5.58 -15.81 7.78
C PHE A 301 -6.03 -15.19 9.10
N ASN A 302 -7.21 -14.58 9.11
CA ASN A 302 -7.82 -14.08 10.32
C ASN A 302 -8.78 -15.13 10.89
N GLU A 303 -8.43 -15.69 12.05
CA GLU A 303 -9.27 -16.70 12.69
C GLU A 303 -10.61 -16.16 13.21
N THR A 304 -10.72 -14.86 13.47
CA THR A 304 -11.96 -14.25 13.97
C THR A 304 -12.91 -13.95 12.82
N ASN A 305 -12.43 -13.24 11.80
CA ASN A 305 -13.26 -12.82 10.67
C ASN A 305 -13.41 -13.91 9.60
N LYS A 306 -12.57 -14.94 9.66
CA LYS A 306 -12.47 -15.98 8.64
C LYS A 306 -12.19 -15.39 7.25
N ASP A 307 -11.24 -14.47 7.17
CA ASP A 307 -10.79 -13.87 5.91
C ASP A 307 -9.29 -14.13 5.68
N LEU A 308 -8.87 -14.01 4.42
CA LEU A 308 -7.47 -13.92 4.03
C LEU A 308 -7.08 -12.44 3.99
N TYR A 309 -5.83 -12.13 4.30
CA TYR A 309 -5.29 -10.79 4.14
C TYR A 309 -3.82 -10.82 3.78
N ILE A 310 -3.30 -9.72 3.22
CA ILE A 310 -1.87 -9.58 2.94
C ILE A 310 -1.21 -8.85 4.11
N LYS A 311 -0.14 -9.44 4.66
CA LYS A 311 0.59 -8.90 5.82
C LYS A 311 1.01 -7.44 5.64
N GLU A 312 1.41 -7.04 4.44
CA GLU A 312 1.93 -5.69 4.15
C GLU A 312 0.82 -4.63 4.00
N PHE A 313 -0.42 -5.06 3.73
CA PHE A 313 -1.56 -4.16 3.50
C PHE A 313 -2.52 -4.11 4.67
N THR A 314 -2.20 -4.76 5.79
CA THR A 314 -2.91 -4.48 7.03
C THR A 314 -2.61 -3.05 7.42
N THR A 315 -3.62 -2.19 7.36
CA THR A 315 -3.56 -0.88 7.98
C THR A 315 -3.09 -1.10 9.43
N PRO A 316 -1.99 -0.50 9.89
CA PRO A 316 -1.67 -0.56 11.30
C PRO A 316 -2.91 -0.13 12.08
N LYS A 317 -3.27 -0.86 13.15
CA LYS A 317 -4.38 -0.47 14.01
C LYS A 317 -4.10 0.92 14.55
N ILE A 318 -4.77 1.92 13.97
CA ILE A 318 -4.70 3.30 14.46
C ILE A 318 -5.50 3.35 15.76
N THR A 319 -4.83 3.12 16.88
CA THR A 319 -5.42 3.36 18.19
C THR A 319 -5.42 4.86 18.45
N MET A 320 -6.59 5.50 18.37
CA MET A 320 -6.74 6.91 18.74
C MET A 320 -6.68 7.04 20.26
N VAL A 321 -5.52 7.38 20.81
CA VAL A 321 -5.36 7.64 22.24
C VAL A 321 -5.51 9.14 22.52
N LYS A 322 -6.43 9.52 23.42
CA LYS A 322 -6.55 10.89 23.94
C LYS A 322 -5.54 11.07 25.08
N ALA A 323 -4.42 11.74 24.82
CA ALA A 323 -3.39 11.96 25.83
C ALA A 323 -3.77 13.13 26.75
N ILE A 324 -4.00 12.87 28.04
CA ILE A 324 -4.27 13.88 29.08
C ILE A 324 -2.91 14.43 29.58
N PRO A 325 -2.80 15.68 30.09
CA PRO A 325 -1.54 16.17 30.68
C PRO A 325 -0.94 15.17 31.68
N ASN A 326 0.36 14.91 31.58
CA ASN A 326 1.14 13.93 32.38
C ASN A 326 0.78 12.44 32.17
N ALA A 327 0.00 12.06 31.16
CA ALA A 327 -0.26 10.64 30.87
C ALA A 327 0.95 9.93 30.24
N THR A 328 1.34 8.76 30.76
CA THR A 328 2.32 7.87 30.12
C THR A 328 1.59 6.84 29.27
N ILE A 329 1.81 6.85 27.96
CA ILE A 329 1.20 5.89 27.01
C ILE A 329 2.25 4.84 26.65
N LYS A 330 1.97 3.55 26.91
CA LYS A 330 2.81 2.43 26.48
C LYS A 330 2.17 1.81 25.22
N ALA A 331 2.73 2.11 24.05
CA ALA A 331 2.27 1.57 22.77
C ALA A 331 3.14 0.36 22.35
N THR A 332 2.50 -0.72 21.94
CA THR A 332 3.15 -1.99 21.52
C THR A 332 2.98 -2.28 20.02
N GLU A 333 2.37 -1.37 19.26
CA GLU A 333 2.17 -1.42 17.80
C GLU A 333 2.21 0.00 17.20
N THR A 334 2.31 0.13 15.87
CA THR A 334 2.26 1.42 15.15
C THR A 334 0.99 2.21 15.51
N THR A 335 1.14 3.25 16.33
CA THR A 335 0.04 4.03 16.91
C THR A 335 0.10 5.48 16.45
N MET A 336 -1.01 6.06 15.96
CA MET A 336 -1.13 7.52 15.80
C MET A 336 -1.70 8.14 17.07
N VAL A 337 -0.91 8.98 17.74
CA VAL A 337 -1.31 9.66 18.98
C VAL A 337 -1.81 11.07 18.68
N LYS A 338 -3.03 11.41 19.13
CA LYS A 338 -3.55 12.79 19.14
C LYS A 338 -3.16 13.44 20.46
N ALA A 339 -2.01 14.13 20.48
CA ALA A 339 -1.48 14.77 21.68
C ALA A 339 -2.13 16.15 21.95
N ILE A 340 -2.52 16.38 23.20
CA ILE A 340 -2.95 17.68 23.73
C ILE A 340 -1.69 18.40 24.27
N PRO A 341 -1.61 19.75 24.34
CA PRO A 341 -0.46 20.43 24.93
C PRO A 341 -0.05 19.85 26.30
N ASN A 342 1.26 19.68 26.52
CA ASN A 342 1.89 19.13 27.75
C ASN A 342 1.73 17.61 28.01
N ALA A 343 1.47 16.79 26.99
CA ALA A 343 1.55 15.33 27.10
C ALA A 343 3.02 14.84 26.99
N THR A 344 3.42 13.86 27.82
CA THR A 344 4.74 13.19 27.72
C THR A 344 4.55 11.78 27.18
N ILE A 345 5.13 11.45 26.01
CA ILE A 345 4.94 10.15 25.36
C ILE A 345 6.21 9.30 25.53
N LYS A 346 6.08 8.08 26.08
CA LYS A 346 7.17 7.09 26.15
C LYS A 346 6.85 5.89 25.25
N ALA A 347 7.39 5.90 24.04
CA ALA A 347 7.24 4.80 23.09
C ALA A 347 8.34 3.74 23.27
N THR A 348 7.99 2.46 23.12
CA THR A 348 8.94 1.34 23.16
C THR A 348 9.23 0.75 21.77
N GLU A 349 8.54 1.21 20.72
CA GLU A 349 8.74 0.87 19.30
C GLU A 349 8.41 2.07 18.37
N THR A 350 8.58 1.91 17.05
CA THR A 350 8.31 2.94 16.02
C THR A 350 6.92 3.54 16.18
N THR A 351 6.85 4.80 16.62
CA THR A 351 5.59 5.51 16.90
C THR A 351 5.51 6.78 16.07
N MET A 352 4.43 6.98 15.31
CA MET A 352 4.18 8.21 14.56
C MET A 352 3.28 9.14 15.38
N VAL A 353 3.80 10.29 15.81
CA VAL A 353 3.06 11.27 16.61
C VAL A 353 2.60 12.42 15.72
N LYS A 354 1.29 12.69 15.67
CA LYS A 354 0.74 13.87 14.99
C LYS A 354 0.49 14.96 16.03
N ALA A 355 1.36 15.96 16.07
CA ALA A 355 1.16 17.16 16.90
C ALA A 355 0.01 18.02 16.32
N ILE A 356 -0.86 18.52 17.19
CA ILE A 356 -1.90 19.51 16.84
C ILE A 356 -1.22 20.90 16.83
N PRO A 357 -1.62 21.84 15.95
CA PRO A 357 -1.14 23.23 16.00
C PRO A 357 -1.32 23.83 17.41
N ASN A 358 -0.31 24.54 17.91
CA ASN A 358 -0.14 25.08 19.28
C ASN A 358 0.35 24.12 20.38
N SER A 359 1.04 23.03 20.05
CA SER A 359 1.81 22.25 21.04
C SER A 359 3.29 22.65 21.04
N THR A 360 3.83 23.02 22.21
CA THR A 360 5.28 23.13 22.41
C THR A 360 5.89 21.74 22.39
N ALA A 361 7.00 21.59 21.65
CA ALA A 361 7.64 20.34 21.24
C ALA A 361 7.58 19.17 22.25
N ALA A 362 7.15 18.00 21.79
CA ALA A 362 7.31 16.74 22.52
C ALA A 362 8.77 16.27 22.42
N GLU A 363 9.45 16.10 23.55
CA GLU A 363 10.76 15.44 23.61
C GLU A 363 10.57 13.94 23.35
N VAL A 364 11.04 13.45 22.20
CA VAL A 364 11.06 12.02 21.87
C VAL A 364 12.45 11.47 22.25
N LEU A 365 12.55 10.81 23.39
CA LEU A 365 13.76 10.08 23.78
C LEU A 365 13.84 8.74 23.02
N ILE A 366 14.58 8.71 21.91
CA ILE A 366 14.85 7.48 21.15
C ILE A 366 16.09 6.79 21.72
N GLY A 367 15.90 5.61 22.33
CA GLY A 367 16.99 4.66 22.54
C GLY A 367 17.35 3.99 21.21
N THR A 368 18.51 4.34 20.66
CA THR A 368 19.02 3.85 19.36
C THR A 368 19.21 2.32 19.30
N PRO A 369 18.87 1.68 18.17
CA PRO A 369 19.73 0.71 17.52
C PRO A 369 20.56 1.42 16.43
N LYS A 370 21.84 1.06 16.37
CA LYS A 370 22.89 1.70 15.56
C LYS A 370 22.50 1.80 14.07
N ASN A 371 22.90 2.92 13.45
CA ASN A 371 22.93 3.25 12.02
C ASN A 371 21.78 4.12 11.48
N PHE A 372 21.74 5.39 11.88
CA PHE A 372 21.43 6.49 10.96
C PHE A 372 22.26 7.72 11.36
N THR A 373 23.01 8.24 10.40
CA THR A 373 23.94 9.36 10.56
C THR A 373 23.16 10.66 10.69
N SER A 374 23.46 11.43 11.74
CA SER A 374 22.82 12.70 12.10
C SER A 374 23.14 13.83 11.12
N ILE A 375 22.12 14.63 10.76
CA ILE A 375 22.31 16.03 10.37
C ILE A 375 21.83 16.87 11.56
N ALA A 376 22.76 17.27 12.42
CA ALA A 376 22.55 18.32 13.42
C ALA A 376 23.60 19.40 13.17
N SER A 377 23.15 20.60 12.81
CA SER A 377 24.00 21.79 12.73
C SER A 377 24.39 22.22 14.15
N LYS A 378 25.70 22.36 14.37
CA LYS A 378 26.28 22.99 15.56
C LYS A 378 25.86 24.45 15.64
N GLN A 379 25.49 24.92 16.83
CA GLN A 379 25.69 26.32 17.20
C GLN A 379 26.32 26.40 18.60
N SER A 380 27.41 27.16 18.69
CA SER A 380 28.26 27.31 19.87
C SER A 380 27.73 28.32 20.87
N SER A 381 27.96 27.99 22.14
CA SER A 381 27.83 28.75 23.38
C SER A 381 28.01 30.28 23.33
N GLY A 382 27.09 31.00 23.98
CA GLY A 382 27.38 32.25 24.71
C GLY A 382 26.43 33.42 24.45
N SER A 383 25.35 33.56 25.25
CA SER A 383 24.76 34.82 25.79
C SER A 383 23.42 34.54 26.53
N PRO A 384 23.06 35.30 27.59
CA PRO A 384 22.04 34.90 28.55
C PRO A 384 20.58 35.25 28.15
N LEU A 385 19.66 34.46 28.71
CA LEU A 385 18.20 34.58 28.62
C LEU A 385 17.67 35.99 28.97
N HIS A 386 16.82 36.55 28.11
CA HIS A 386 15.88 37.62 28.50
C HIS A 386 14.42 37.20 28.20
N ASN A 387 13.55 37.62 29.11
CA ASN A 387 12.19 37.19 29.42
C ASN A 387 11.19 37.24 28.22
N ASN A 388 10.46 36.14 28.00
CA ASN A 388 9.56 35.87 26.86
C ASN A 388 8.11 36.40 27.03
N ALA A 389 7.82 37.19 28.06
CA ALA A 389 6.45 37.63 28.35
C ALA A 389 5.91 38.69 27.35
N THR A 390 6.77 39.56 26.83
CA THR A 390 6.39 40.66 25.91
C THR A 390 6.15 40.21 24.47
N SER A 391 6.73 39.09 24.04
CA SER A 391 6.57 38.56 22.68
C SER A 391 5.24 37.82 22.48
N ILE A 392 4.71 37.21 23.54
CA ILE A 392 3.44 36.48 23.53
C ILE A 392 2.26 37.46 23.51
N GLU A 393 2.34 38.56 24.24
CA GLU A 393 1.31 39.60 24.24
C GLU A 393 1.20 40.30 22.87
N MET A 394 2.32 40.49 22.18
CA MET A 394 2.36 41.07 20.83
C MET A 394 1.80 40.11 19.77
N ALA A 395 2.04 38.81 19.92
CA ALA A 395 1.50 37.76 19.03
C ALA A 395 -0.03 37.62 19.16
N ASN A 396 -0.57 37.69 20.38
CA ASN A 396 -2.02 37.63 20.60
C ASN A 396 -2.74 38.86 20.02
N LYS A 397 -2.14 40.05 20.13
CA LYS A 397 -2.68 41.29 19.53
C LYS A 397 -2.75 41.25 18.00
N LEU A 398 -1.79 40.57 17.36
CA LEU A 398 -1.74 40.36 15.91
C LEU A 398 -2.83 39.38 15.44
N ILE A 399 -3.10 38.35 16.24
CA ILE A 399 -4.16 37.37 15.96
C ILE A 399 -5.55 38.02 16.07
N ASP A 400 -5.81 38.82 17.10
CA ASP A 400 -7.08 39.53 17.27
C ASP A 400 -7.34 40.52 16.11
N THR A 401 -6.28 41.16 15.62
CA THR A 401 -6.35 42.08 14.47
C THR A 401 -6.66 41.34 13.17
N ALA A 402 -6.12 40.14 12.98
CA ALA A 402 -6.39 39.30 11.81
C ALA A 402 -7.82 38.73 11.80
N VAL A 403 -8.36 38.39 12.98
CA VAL A 403 -9.75 37.94 13.15
C VAL A 403 -10.74 39.06 12.84
N ALA A 404 -10.48 40.29 13.28
CA ALA A 404 -11.31 41.46 12.97
C ALA A 404 -11.29 41.81 11.46
N ALA A 405 -10.13 41.68 10.79
CA ALA A 405 -10.01 41.89 9.35
C ALA A 405 -10.79 40.83 8.52
N SER A 406 -10.81 39.58 8.99
CA SER A 406 -11.58 38.49 8.38
C SER A 406 -13.09 38.70 8.46
N GLN A 407 -13.59 39.26 9.55
CA GLN A 407 -15.02 39.53 9.74
C GLN A 407 -15.50 40.68 8.84
N ASN A 408 -14.70 41.75 8.67
CA ASN A 408 -15.02 42.84 7.73
C ASN A 408 -14.96 42.41 6.24
N ALA A 409 -14.10 41.46 5.89
CA ALA A 409 -14.04 40.91 4.54
C ALA A 409 -15.30 40.10 4.18
N HIS A 410 -15.93 39.46 5.17
CA HIS A 410 -17.16 38.68 5.00
C HIS A 410 -18.37 39.58 4.67
N GLU A 411 -18.52 40.73 5.31
CA GLU A 411 -19.60 41.71 5.02
C GLU A 411 -19.46 42.35 3.63
N THR A 412 -18.23 42.52 3.14
CA THR A 412 -17.96 43.13 1.82
C THR A 412 -18.31 42.17 0.68
N LEU A 413 -18.12 40.86 0.87
CA LEU A 413 -18.40 39.83 -0.13
C LEU A 413 -19.89 39.50 -0.27
N THR A 414 -20.72 39.81 0.74
CA THR A 414 -22.19 39.60 0.68
C THR A 414 -22.94 40.65 -0.15
N ASN A 415 -22.28 41.73 -0.60
CA ASN A 415 -22.92 42.86 -1.31
C ASN A 415 -22.54 42.96 -2.81
N ILE A 416 -21.96 41.93 -3.43
CA ILE A 416 -21.64 41.95 -4.87
C ILE A 416 -22.88 41.50 -5.69
N PRO A 417 -23.39 42.29 -6.65
CA PRO A 417 -24.55 41.92 -7.45
C PRO A 417 -24.27 40.71 -8.35
N LYS A 418 -25.20 39.74 -8.35
CA LYS A 418 -25.22 38.60 -9.26
C LYS A 418 -25.58 39.05 -10.67
N ASN A 419 -24.59 39.33 -11.53
CA ASN A 419 -24.73 39.23 -12.99
C ASN A 419 -23.36 39.33 -13.68
N PHE A 420 -22.73 38.20 -13.95
CA PHE A 420 -21.65 38.07 -14.93
C PHE A 420 -21.84 36.77 -15.73
N THR A 421 -22.91 36.74 -16.52
CA THR A 421 -23.11 35.75 -17.59
C THR A 421 -23.68 36.47 -18.81
N SER A 422 -22.87 37.27 -19.51
CA SER A 422 -23.11 37.62 -20.94
C SER A 422 -21.99 38.47 -21.56
N ILE A 423 -20.76 37.98 -21.72
CA ILE A 423 -19.83 38.55 -22.73
C ILE A 423 -19.01 37.41 -23.35
N ALA A 424 -19.59 36.72 -24.32
CA ALA A 424 -18.87 35.88 -25.28
C ALA A 424 -19.65 35.78 -26.60
N SER A 425 -20.01 36.93 -27.18
CA SER A 425 -20.46 37.01 -28.58
C SER A 425 -20.29 38.43 -29.12
N LYS A 426 -19.06 38.77 -29.54
CA LYS A 426 -18.74 39.66 -30.68
C LYS A 426 -17.23 39.92 -30.80
N GLN A 427 -16.79 39.99 -32.07
CA GLN A 427 -15.45 40.31 -32.61
C GLN A 427 -14.37 39.23 -32.55
N SER A 428 -13.44 39.10 -33.49
CA SER A 428 -13.35 39.17 -34.97
C SER A 428 -11.85 39.16 -35.29
N SER A 429 -11.40 38.14 -36.04
CA SER A 429 -10.16 38.10 -36.85
C SER A 429 -8.85 38.67 -36.28
N GLY A 430 -7.89 37.77 -35.99
CA GLY A 430 -6.46 37.99 -36.23
C GLY A 430 -5.58 38.38 -35.04
N SER A 431 -5.28 37.43 -34.13
CA SER A 431 -4.07 37.37 -33.28
C SER A 431 -4.00 36.01 -32.55
N PRO A 432 -2.81 35.44 -32.24
CA PRO A 432 -2.68 34.08 -31.70
C PRO A 432 -3.10 33.96 -30.23
N LEU A 433 -3.80 32.87 -29.90
CA LEU A 433 -4.22 32.49 -28.55
C LEU A 433 -3.01 32.08 -27.68
N HIS A 434 -2.74 32.83 -26.61
CA HIS A 434 -1.97 32.36 -25.45
C HIS A 434 -2.87 32.32 -24.20
N ASN A 435 -2.96 31.13 -23.59
CA ASN A 435 -3.39 30.81 -22.22
C ASN A 435 -4.70 31.42 -21.66
N ASN A 436 -5.85 30.82 -22.03
CA ASN A 436 -7.11 30.92 -21.27
C ASN A 436 -7.41 29.69 -20.38
N ALA A 437 -6.57 28.64 -20.39
CA ALA A 437 -6.75 27.46 -19.55
C ALA A 437 -6.40 27.71 -18.07
N THR A 438 -5.37 28.52 -17.82
CA THR A 438 -4.89 28.89 -16.48
C THR A 438 -5.88 29.75 -15.69
N SER A 439 -6.62 30.63 -16.35
CA SER A 439 -7.57 31.53 -15.69
C SER A 439 -8.85 30.79 -15.25
N ILE A 440 -9.28 29.78 -16.01
CA ILE A 440 -10.41 28.90 -15.66
C ILE A 440 -10.01 27.94 -14.53
N GLU A 441 -8.78 27.42 -14.56
CA GLU A 441 -8.25 26.55 -13.49
C GLU A 441 -8.09 27.32 -12.16
N MET A 442 -7.65 28.57 -12.21
CA MET A 442 -7.50 29.41 -11.02
C MET A 442 -8.87 29.83 -10.43
N ALA A 443 -9.86 30.09 -11.29
CA ALA A 443 -11.24 30.36 -10.86
C ALA A 443 -11.88 29.14 -10.19
N ASN A 444 -11.67 27.93 -10.74
CA ASN A 444 -12.17 26.69 -10.13
C ASN A 444 -11.50 26.40 -8.78
N LYS A 445 -10.18 26.63 -8.64
CA LYS A 445 -9.46 26.48 -7.36
C LYS A 445 -9.95 27.45 -6.27
N LEU A 446 -10.35 28.67 -6.66
CA LEU A 446 -10.94 29.65 -5.73
C LEU A 446 -12.36 29.27 -5.30
N ILE A 447 -13.16 28.68 -6.20
CA ILE A 447 -14.51 28.15 -5.89
C ILE A 447 -14.42 26.95 -4.95
N ASP A 448 -13.44 26.07 -5.16
CA ASP A 448 -13.21 24.90 -4.29
C ASP A 448 -12.73 25.32 -2.89
N ALA A 449 -11.80 26.28 -2.81
CA ALA A 449 -11.34 26.85 -1.54
C ALA A 449 -12.48 27.54 -0.75
N ALA A 450 -13.37 28.26 -1.45
CA ALA A 450 -14.54 28.89 -0.83
C ALA A 450 -15.59 27.84 -0.37
N SER A 451 -15.75 26.75 -1.12
CA SER A 451 -16.66 25.65 -0.76
C SER A 451 -16.17 24.89 0.47
N ILE A 452 -14.87 24.62 0.56
CA ILE A 452 -14.21 23.97 1.71
C ILE A 452 -14.30 24.86 2.96
N ALA A 453 -14.06 26.18 2.81
CA ALA A 453 -14.22 27.12 3.92
C ALA A 453 -15.68 27.19 4.43
N SER A 454 -16.68 27.07 3.54
CA SER A 454 -18.10 27.06 3.91
C SER A 454 -18.54 25.78 4.63
N LEU A 455 -17.94 24.63 4.28
CA LEU A 455 -18.20 23.33 4.91
C LEU A 455 -17.63 23.29 6.34
N ASN A 456 -16.40 23.77 6.52
CA ASN A 456 -15.76 23.86 7.83
C ASN A 456 -16.48 24.85 8.77
N ALA A 457 -17.02 25.94 8.22
CA ALA A 457 -17.84 26.89 9.00
C ALA A 457 -19.19 26.27 9.43
N ARG A 458 -19.80 25.41 8.62
CA ARG A 458 -21.04 24.68 8.97
C ARG A 458 -20.81 23.59 10.01
N GLU A 459 -19.70 22.86 9.94
CA GLU A 459 -19.34 21.85 10.96
C GLU A 459 -19.05 22.49 12.33
N SER A 460 -18.37 23.64 12.36
CA SER A 460 -18.10 24.37 13.61
C SER A 460 -19.37 24.90 14.32
N ARG A 461 -20.48 25.03 13.59
CA ARG A 461 -21.79 25.49 14.11
C ARG A 461 -22.70 24.33 14.56
N ALA A 462 -22.41 23.11 14.11
CA ALA A 462 -23.13 21.90 14.52
C ALA A 462 -22.59 21.31 15.83
N ASP A 463 -21.32 21.59 16.17
CA ASP A 463 -20.67 21.15 17.41
C ASP A 463 -20.87 22.10 18.61
N SER A 464 -21.62 23.20 18.44
CA SER A 464 -21.97 24.14 19.51
C SER A 464 -23.47 24.20 19.81
N GLY A 465 -24.21 23.13 19.52
CA GLY A 465 -25.62 22.95 19.85
C GLY A 465 -25.82 21.81 20.84
#